data_AF-A0A2C9UEH5-F1
#
_entry.id   AF-A0A2C9UEH5-F1
#
_cell.length_a   1.000
_cell.length_b   1.000
_cell.length_c   1.000
_cell.angle_alpha   90.00
_cell.angle_beta   90.00
_cell.angle_gamma   90.00
#
_symmetry.space_group_name_H-M   'P 1'
#
loop_
_entity.id
_entity.type
_entity.pdbx_description
1 polymer ?
#
loop_
_entity_poly.entity_id
_entity_poly.type
_entity_poly.pdbx_seq_one_letter_code
_entity_poly.pdbx_strand_id
1 'polypeptide(L)'
;MEGNRRITKERGDLLGKIRDFTTSLVRNLSEGPSLTVFIDKFRNYCTDPDANCYCSSDLPKGQEILSLKSECHVRRIYVLLRVLLIVQQLLQENKHGSKRDIYYMHPSVFSDQSVVDQAINDICILLQCSRHNLNVVSVGNGLVMGWLRFLEAGRKFDCMNCPSNVHLIPVHVDEVKDIVSVAKYILVVEKESVFQRLANDRFCNANRCIVITQMAYDAKFLRVPEIRWLGAFPSDFEKYGLPQQCLLPLTPEDKRRTETMLLRCYLQREVPQWR
;
A
#
# COMPACT_ATOMS: atom_id res chain seq x y z
N MET A 1 16.46 -13.57 18.68
CA MET A 1 15.24 -14.04 19.38
C MET A 1 14.24 -12.92 19.72
N GLU A 2 14.60 -11.64 19.64
CA GLU A 2 13.71 -10.52 20.00
C GLU A 2 12.63 -10.18 18.96
N GLY A 3 12.90 -10.38 17.66
CA GLY A 3 11.93 -10.11 16.60
C GLY A 3 10.66 -10.96 16.71
N ASN A 4 10.80 -12.26 17.01
CA ASN A 4 9.64 -13.15 17.14
C ASN A 4 8.75 -12.77 18.35
N ARG A 5 9.37 -12.32 19.46
CA ARG A 5 8.65 -11.84 20.66
C ARG A 5 7.88 -10.54 20.41
N ARG A 6 8.40 -9.61 19.60
CA ARG A 6 7.67 -8.39 19.20
C ARG A 6 6.44 -8.72 18.36
N ILE A 7 6.57 -9.60 17.37
CA ILE A 7 5.46 -10.00 16.49
C ILE A 7 4.38 -10.78 17.26
N THR A 8 4.74 -11.62 18.24
CA THR A 8 3.72 -12.27 19.10
C THR A 8 3.00 -11.26 19.99
N LYS A 9 3.73 -10.26 20.51
CA LYS A 9 3.15 -9.22 21.36
C LYS A 9 2.20 -8.29 20.59
N GLU A 10 2.58 -7.86 19.38
CA GLU A 10 1.73 -7.05 18.49
C GLU A 10 0.49 -7.80 18.02
N ARG A 11 0.60 -9.10 17.72
CA ARG A 11 -0.56 -9.95 17.40
C ARG A 11 -1.52 -10.08 18.57
N GLY A 12 -0.99 -10.28 19.78
CA GLY A 12 -1.79 -10.32 21.00
C GLY A 12 -2.54 -9.01 21.25
N ASP A 13 -1.88 -7.87 21.02
CA ASP A 13 -2.49 -6.54 21.10
C ASP A 13 -3.62 -6.35 20.08
N LEU A 14 -3.42 -6.76 18.83
CA LEU A 14 -4.43 -6.67 17.77
C LEU A 14 -5.65 -7.55 18.04
N LEU A 15 -5.44 -8.80 18.47
CA LEU A 15 -6.55 -9.67 18.87
C LEU A 15 -7.32 -9.09 20.07
N GLY A 16 -6.62 -8.42 21.00
CA GLY A 16 -7.21 -7.63 22.07
C GLY A 16 -8.11 -6.51 21.52
N LYS A 17 -7.58 -5.67 20.63
CA LYS A 17 -8.35 -4.58 19.98
C LYS A 17 -9.57 -5.08 19.22
N ILE A 18 -9.46 -6.19 18.50
CA ILE A 18 -10.60 -6.82 17.79
C ILE A 18 -11.67 -7.27 18.79
N ARG A 19 -11.27 -7.90 19.90
CA ARG A 19 -12.19 -8.33 20.96
C ARG A 19 -12.87 -7.14 21.62
N ASP A 20 -12.12 -6.09 21.92
CA ASP A 20 -12.65 -4.90 22.60
C ASP A 20 -13.63 -4.15 21.68
N PHE A 21 -13.31 -4.04 20.39
CA PHE A 21 -14.22 -3.50 19.37
C PHE A 21 -15.51 -4.33 19.26
N THR A 22 -15.42 -5.65 19.10
CA THR A 22 -16.59 -6.53 18.96
C THR A 22 -17.44 -6.55 20.23
N THR A 23 -16.82 -6.52 21.41
CA THR A 23 -17.52 -6.46 22.70
C THR A 23 -18.25 -5.12 22.86
N SER A 24 -17.62 -4.01 22.45
CA SER A 24 -18.28 -2.71 22.40
C SER A 24 -19.50 -2.74 21.47
N LEU A 25 -19.41 -3.35 20.28
CA LEU A 25 -20.54 -3.48 19.37
C LEU A 25 -21.70 -4.28 19.99
N VAL A 26 -21.40 -5.43 20.60
CA VAL A 26 -22.42 -6.29 21.25
C VAL A 26 -23.09 -5.56 22.41
N ARG A 27 -22.31 -4.85 23.24
CA ARG A 27 -22.87 -4.05 24.35
C ARG A 27 -23.81 -2.96 23.82
N ASN A 28 -23.39 -2.21 22.81
CA ASN A 28 -24.23 -1.17 22.20
C ASN A 28 -25.55 -1.75 21.66
N LEU A 29 -25.52 -2.93 21.03
CA LEU A 29 -26.73 -3.62 20.56
C LEU A 29 -27.64 -4.09 21.69
N SER A 30 -27.08 -4.49 22.84
CA SER A 30 -27.86 -4.92 24.00
C SER A 30 -28.52 -3.77 24.75
N GLU A 31 -27.92 -2.57 24.71
CA GLU A 31 -28.45 -1.35 25.34
C GLU A 31 -29.47 -0.63 24.43
N GLY A 32 -29.49 -0.93 23.13
CA GLY A 32 -30.53 -0.47 22.20
C GLY A 32 -30.12 -0.58 20.72
N PRO A 33 -31.04 -0.34 19.76
CA PRO A 33 -30.75 -0.45 18.32
C PRO A 33 -29.89 0.70 17.76
N SER A 34 -29.35 1.59 18.60
CA SER A 34 -28.54 2.74 18.18
C SER A 34 -27.07 2.40 18.00
N LEU A 35 -26.75 1.31 17.29
CA LEU A 35 -25.37 1.01 16.93
C LEU A 35 -24.86 2.06 15.95
N THR A 36 -23.79 2.74 16.34
CA THR A 36 -23.05 3.68 15.51
C THR A 36 -21.57 3.29 15.49
N VAL A 37 -21.02 3.17 14.29
CA VAL A 37 -19.58 2.91 14.08
C VAL A 37 -18.98 4.16 13.47
N PHE A 38 -17.98 4.71 14.14
CA PHE A 38 -17.24 5.89 13.70
C PHE A 38 -15.99 5.44 12.95
N ILE A 39 -15.84 5.88 11.71
CA ILE A 39 -14.64 5.61 10.90
C ILE A 39 -14.05 6.95 10.51
N ASP A 40 -12.81 7.20 10.93
CA ASP A 40 -12.07 8.39 10.55
C ASP A 40 -11.85 8.43 9.03
N LYS A 41 -12.19 9.56 8.40
CA LYS A 41 -11.94 9.77 6.97
C LYS A 41 -10.61 10.48 6.76
N PHE A 42 -9.77 9.87 5.95
CA PHE A 42 -8.53 10.49 5.48
C PHE A 42 -8.71 10.93 4.03
N ARG A 43 -8.19 12.11 3.69
CA ARG A 43 -8.15 12.60 2.31
C ARG A 43 -6.69 12.83 1.91
N ASN A 44 -6.28 12.17 0.82
CA ASN A 44 -4.93 12.30 0.28
C ASN A 44 -4.72 13.60 -0.51
N TYR A 45 -5.80 14.22 -1.00
CA TYR A 45 -5.77 15.52 -1.69
C TYR A 45 -7.13 16.23 -1.62
N CYS A 46 -7.10 17.56 -1.64
CA CYS A 46 -8.28 18.41 -1.85
C CYS A 46 -8.53 18.56 -3.36
N THR A 47 -9.80 18.60 -3.77
CA THR A 47 -10.24 18.93 -5.13
C THR A 47 -10.65 20.40 -5.27
N ASP A 48 -10.73 21.13 -4.16
CA ASP A 48 -11.11 22.53 -4.11
C ASP A 48 -9.85 23.43 -4.15
N PRO A 49 -9.65 24.22 -5.22
CA PRO A 49 -8.51 25.11 -5.37
C PRO A 49 -8.61 26.40 -4.51
N ASP A 50 -9.81 26.80 -4.08
CA ASP A 50 -10.06 28.04 -3.36
C ASP A 50 -10.06 27.84 -1.83
N ALA A 51 -10.19 26.60 -1.37
CA ALA A 51 -10.11 26.26 0.04
C ALA A 51 -8.66 26.38 0.56
N ASN A 52 -8.50 27.01 1.74
CA ASN A 52 -7.22 27.09 2.44
C ASN A 52 -6.86 25.70 3.04
N CYS A 53 -6.42 24.79 2.19
CA CYS A 53 -6.39 23.35 2.49
C CYS A 53 -5.06 22.90 3.13
N TYR A 54 -5.12 22.43 4.38
CA TYR A 54 -4.05 21.69 5.07
C TYR A 54 -4.23 20.18 4.84
N CYS A 55 -4.01 19.69 3.62
CA CYS A 55 -4.02 18.24 3.36
C CYS A 55 -2.79 17.59 3.97
N SER A 56 -2.87 17.24 5.25
CA SER A 56 -2.02 16.22 5.85
C SER A 56 -2.69 14.86 5.71
N SER A 57 -1.92 13.85 5.30
CA SER A 57 -2.32 12.44 5.37
C SER A 57 -2.52 11.94 6.80
N ASP A 58 -2.02 12.69 7.79
CA ASP A 58 -1.79 12.19 9.14
C ASP A 58 -2.89 12.58 10.14
N LEU A 59 -3.81 13.46 9.74
CA LEU A 59 -4.94 13.90 10.57
C LEU A 59 -6.27 13.59 9.87
N PRO A 60 -7.28 13.07 10.61
CA PRO A 60 -8.57 12.75 10.02
C PRO A 60 -9.34 14.02 9.67
N LYS A 61 -9.92 14.05 8.47
CA LYS A 61 -10.79 15.14 7.97
C LYS A 61 -12.25 14.71 8.07
N GLY A 62 -12.73 14.64 9.32
CA GLY A 62 -14.08 14.25 9.67
C GLY A 62 -14.25 12.75 9.91
N GLN A 63 -15.43 12.38 10.37
CA GLN A 63 -15.80 11.00 10.70
C GLN A 63 -17.01 10.57 9.88
N GLU A 64 -16.93 9.36 9.34
CA GLU A 64 -18.10 8.66 8.84
C GLU A 64 -18.84 8.00 9.99
N ILE A 65 -20.16 8.15 10.01
CA ILE A 65 -21.01 7.47 10.99
C ILE A 65 -21.82 6.41 10.24
N LEU A 66 -21.48 5.15 10.45
CA LEU A 66 -22.29 4.03 9.98
C LEU A 66 -23.33 3.71 11.04
N SER A 67 -24.60 3.58 10.63
CA SER A 67 -25.73 3.36 11.53
C SER A 67 -26.64 2.26 11.01
N LEU A 68 -27.33 1.53 11.88
CA LEU A 68 -28.31 0.52 11.47
C LEU A 68 -29.61 1.08 10.85
N LYS A 69 -29.76 2.40 10.77
CA LYS A 69 -30.96 3.07 10.22
C LYS A 69 -31.06 3.01 8.69
N SER A 70 -29.94 2.78 7.99
CA SER A 70 -29.90 2.80 6.53
C SER A 70 -29.39 1.47 5.99
N GLU A 71 -30.09 0.91 5.00
CA GLU A 71 -29.75 -0.38 4.39
C GLU A 71 -28.32 -0.39 3.82
N CYS A 72 -27.86 0.72 3.21
CA CYS A 72 -26.50 0.82 2.69
C CYS A 72 -25.44 0.77 3.81
N HIS A 73 -25.72 1.40 4.95
CA HIS A 73 -24.84 1.37 6.12
C HIS A 73 -24.82 -0.02 6.76
N VAL A 74 -25.99 -0.68 6.86
CA VAL A 74 -26.10 -2.05 7.36
C VAL A 74 -25.28 -3.01 6.49
N ARG A 75 -25.38 -2.91 5.16
CA ARG A 75 -24.58 -3.74 4.25
C ARG A 75 -23.08 -3.48 4.43
N ARG A 76 -22.67 -2.23 4.60
CA ARG A 76 -21.25 -1.88 4.83
C ARG A 76 -20.74 -2.40 6.18
N ILE A 77 -21.51 -2.26 7.26
CA ILE A 77 -21.18 -2.84 8.57
C ILE A 77 -21.08 -4.36 8.46
N TYR A 78 -22.00 -5.01 7.76
CA TYR A 78 -21.98 -6.46 7.55
C TYR A 78 -20.70 -6.90 6.85
N VAL A 79 -20.31 -6.24 5.76
CA VAL A 79 -19.05 -6.55 5.05
C VAL A 79 -17.83 -6.31 5.94
N LEU A 80 -17.78 -5.19 6.67
CA LEU A 80 -16.69 -4.88 7.61
C LEU A 80 -16.53 -6.00 8.65
N LEU A 81 -17.63 -6.43 9.29
CA LEU A 81 -17.62 -7.50 10.30
C LEU A 81 -17.21 -8.85 9.71
N ARG A 82 -17.64 -9.16 8.47
CA ARG A 82 -17.23 -10.39 7.78
C ARG A 82 -15.74 -10.40 7.49
N VAL A 83 -15.19 -9.31 6.98
CA VAL A 83 -13.74 -9.19 6.74
C VAL A 83 -12.97 -9.22 8.06
N LEU A 84 -13.47 -8.57 9.11
CA LEU A 84 -12.86 -8.58 10.43
C LEU A 84 -12.78 -10.00 11.02
N LEU A 85 -13.83 -10.80 10.86
CA LEU A 85 -13.85 -12.21 11.27
C LEU A 85 -12.79 -13.04 10.54
N ILE A 86 -12.68 -12.87 9.21
CA ILE A 86 -11.66 -13.53 8.40
C ILE A 86 -10.26 -13.15 8.89
N VAL A 87 -10.02 -11.85 9.10
CA VAL A 87 -8.74 -11.35 9.63
C VAL A 87 -8.44 -11.93 11.01
N GLN A 88 -9.44 -12.02 11.89
CA GLN A 88 -9.27 -12.65 13.20
C GLN A 88 -8.84 -14.11 13.08
N GLN A 89 -9.44 -14.88 12.16
CA GLN A 89 -9.06 -16.27 11.89
C GLN A 89 -7.63 -16.37 11.36
N LEU A 90 -7.24 -15.52 10.39
CA LEU A 90 -5.87 -15.46 9.86
C LEU A 90 -4.84 -15.18 10.96
N LEU A 91 -5.16 -14.28 11.89
CA LEU A 91 -4.30 -13.96 13.04
C LEU A 91 -4.20 -15.12 14.04
N GLN A 92 -5.31 -15.78 14.35
CA GLN A 92 -5.37 -16.90 15.30
C GLN A 92 -4.65 -18.15 14.77
N GLU A 93 -4.86 -18.48 13.50
CA GLU A 93 -4.25 -19.65 12.85
C GLU A 93 -2.82 -19.39 12.35
N ASN A 94 -2.33 -18.15 12.49
CA ASN A 94 -1.06 -17.71 11.93
C ASN A 94 -0.94 -17.99 10.42
N LYS A 95 -2.03 -17.75 9.69
CA LYS A 95 -2.10 -17.88 8.24
C LYS A 95 -2.12 -16.50 7.60
N HIS A 96 -1.73 -16.46 6.33
CA HIS A 96 -1.77 -15.26 5.50
C HIS A 96 -2.80 -15.43 4.39
N GLY A 97 -3.40 -14.32 3.97
CA GLY A 97 -4.31 -14.29 2.83
C GLY A 97 -4.11 -13.02 2.01
N SER A 98 -4.31 -13.12 0.70
CA SER A 98 -4.35 -11.96 -0.17
C SER A 98 -5.74 -11.32 -0.20
N LYS A 99 -5.81 -10.07 -0.66
CA LYS A 99 -7.09 -9.38 -0.92
C LYS A 99 -8.04 -10.21 -1.79
N ARG A 100 -7.50 -10.93 -2.77
CA ARG A 100 -8.27 -11.80 -3.66
C ARG A 100 -8.74 -13.06 -2.96
N ASP A 101 -7.92 -13.67 -2.11
CA ASP A 101 -8.32 -14.84 -1.33
C ASP A 101 -9.52 -14.50 -0.43
N ILE A 102 -9.48 -13.33 0.20
CA ILE A 102 -10.59 -12.81 1.01
C ILE A 102 -11.85 -12.61 0.16
N TYR A 103 -11.72 -11.98 -1.01
CA TYR A 103 -12.84 -11.81 -1.94
C TYR A 103 -13.47 -13.14 -2.36
N TYR A 104 -12.67 -14.16 -2.66
CA TYR A 104 -13.17 -15.45 -3.11
C TYR A 104 -13.81 -16.32 -2.02
N MET A 105 -13.61 -16.00 -0.73
CA MET A 105 -14.29 -16.74 0.35
C MET A 105 -15.81 -16.53 0.32
N HIS A 106 -16.30 -15.33 0.00
CA HIS A 106 -17.73 -15.03 -0.07
C HIS A 106 -18.10 -14.07 -1.22
N PRO A 107 -18.07 -14.54 -2.49
CA PRO A 107 -18.32 -13.68 -3.66
C PRO A 107 -19.71 -13.01 -3.64
N SER A 108 -20.73 -13.73 -3.15
CA SER A 108 -22.10 -13.23 -3.05
C SER A 108 -22.26 -12.06 -2.07
N VAL A 109 -21.38 -11.95 -1.07
CA VAL A 109 -21.40 -10.87 -0.08
C VAL A 109 -20.61 -9.67 -0.58
N PHE A 110 -19.45 -9.91 -1.19
CA PHE A 110 -18.51 -8.83 -1.51
C PHE A 110 -18.78 -8.14 -2.84
N SER A 111 -19.46 -8.79 -3.80
CA SER A 111 -19.75 -8.30 -5.16
C SER A 111 -18.51 -7.93 -5.99
N ASP A 112 -17.66 -7.02 -5.51
CA ASP A 112 -16.45 -6.52 -6.15
C ASP A 112 -15.27 -6.52 -5.19
N GLN A 113 -14.05 -6.66 -5.73
CA GLN A 113 -12.82 -6.61 -4.94
C GLN A 113 -12.64 -5.25 -4.23
N SER A 114 -13.16 -4.17 -4.80
CA SER A 114 -13.10 -2.82 -4.21
C SER A 114 -13.79 -2.73 -2.85
N VAL A 115 -14.84 -3.52 -2.62
CA VAL A 115 -15.58 -3.54 -1.35
C VAL A 115 -14.73 -4.17 -0.25
N VAL A 116 -14.00 -5.24 -0.58
CA VAL A 116 -13.04 -5.89 0.35
C VAL A 116 -11.88 -4.96 0.64
N ASP A 117 -11.33 -4.31 -0.39
CA ASP A 117 -10.24 -3.35 -0.24
C ASP A 117 -10.62 -2.19 0.69
N GLN A 118 -11.83 -1.65 0.54
CA GLN A 118 -12.35 -0.60 1.40
C GLN A 118 -12.57 -1.10 2.84
N ALA A 119 -13.14 -2.30 3.03
CA ALA A 119 -13.34 -2.88 4.35
C ALA A 119 -12.01 -3.13 5.07
N ILE A 120 -10.99 -3.64 4.38
CA ILE A 120 -9.63 -3.81 4.93
C ILE A 120 -9.05 -2.46 5.35
N ASN A 121 -9.20 -1.43 4.52
CA ASN A 121 -8.72 -0.09 4.83
C ASN A 121 -9.42 0.50 6.07
N ASP A 122 -10.75 0.37 6.14
CA ASP A 122 -11.56 0.80 7.28
C ASP A 122 -11.12 0.07 8.57
N ILE A 123 -10.86 -1.24 8.50
CA ILE A 123 -10.31 -2.01 9.64
C ILE A 123 -8.91 -1.52 10.03
N CYS A 124 -8.03 -1.23 9.06
CA CYS A 124 -6.70 -0.68 9.35
C CYS A 124 -6.79 0.67 10.06
N ILE A 125 -7.78 1.50 9.71
CA ILE A 125 -8.05 2.77 10.37
C ILE A 125 -8.56 2.52 11.79
N LEU A 126 -9.59 1.70 11.95
CA LEU A 126 -10.21 1.39 13.25
C LEU A 126 -9.21 0.79 14.26
N LEU A 127 -8.35 -0.12 13.81
CA LEU A 127 -7.37 -0.80 14.66
C LEU A 127 -6.02 -0.07 14.74
N GLN A 128 -5.86 1.03 14.00
CA GLN A 128 -4.63 1.83 13.91
C GLN A 128 -3.40 0.97 13.56
N CYS A 129 -3.55 0.08 12.58
CA CYS A 129 -2.49 -0.84 12.15
C CYS A 129 -2.28 -0.79 10.62
N SER A 130 -1.24 -1.45 10.13
CA SER A 130 -1.05 -1.66 8.69
C SER A 130 -1.75 -2.96 8.24
N ARG A 131 -1.91 -3.15 6.92
CA ARG A 131 -2.47 -4.39 6.37
C ARG A 131 -1.59 -5.60 6.63
N HIS A 132 -0.26 -5.42 6.66
CA HIS A 132 0.69 -6.48 7.02
C HIS A 132 0.43 -7.01 8.43
N ASN A 133 0.10 -6.12 9.38
CA ASN A 133 -0.24 -6.52 10.74
C ASN A 133 -1.55 -7.33 10.83
N LEU A 134 -2.42 -7.24 9.82
CA LEU A 134 -3.66 -8.03 9.72
C LEU A 134 -3.44 -9.41 9.07
N ASN A 135 -2.19 -9.79 8.78
CA ASN A 135 -1.82 -10.93 7.95
C ASN A 135 -2.42 -10.91 6.53
N VAL A 136 -2.88 -9.74 6.07
CA VAL A 136 -3.36 -9.56 4.71
C VAL A 136 -2.22 -9.03 3.85
N VAL A 137 -1.61 -9.93 3.10
CA VAL A 137 -0.41 -9.66 2.30
C VAL A 137 -0.72 -9.83 0.82
N SER A 138 -0.23 -8.91 -0.02
CA SER A 138 -0.22 -9.17 -1.45
C SER A 138 0.85 -10.21 -1.74
N VAL A 139 0.57 -11.14 -2.66
CA VAL A 139 1.64 -11.90 -3.31
C VAL A 139 2.44 -10.88 -4.12
N GLY A 140 3.55 -10.41 -3.55
CA GLY A 140 4.41 -9.42 -4.19
C GLY A 140 5.35 -10.13 -5.15
N ASN A 141 5.34 -9.73 -6.42
CA ASN A 141 6.33 -10.14 -7.42
C ASN A 141 7.46 -9.09 -7.54
N GLY A 142 7.68 -8.31 -6.48
CA GLY A 142 8.73 -7.29 -6.48
C GLY A 142 10.09 -7.93 -6.61
N LEU A 143 10.97 -7.29 -7.40
CA LEU A 143 12.34 -7.75 -7.60
C LEU A 143 13.32 -6.69 -7.11
N VAL A 144 14.46 -7.16 -6.59
CA VAL A 144 15.57 -6.33 -6.16
C VAL A 144 16.87 -6.88 -6.71
N MET A 145 17.74 -5.98 -7.17
CA MET A 145 19.12 -6.29 -7.54
C MET A 145 20.03 -5.13 -7.16
N GLY A 146 21.34 -5.37 -7.14
CA GLY A 146 22.36 -4.34 -6.93
C GLY A 146 23.17 -4.53 -5.65
N TRP A 147 23.77 -3.44 -5.18
CA TRP A 147 24.74 -3.47 -4.08
C TRP A 147 24.03 -3.51 -2.71
N LEU A 148 23.43 -4.66 -2.40
CA LEU A 148 22.62 -4.89 -1.21
C LEU A 148 22.93 -6.26 -0.60
N ARG A 149 22.90 -6.32 0.73
CA ARG A 149 22.91 -7.56 1.49
C ARG A 149 21.88 -7.46 2.61
N PHE A 150 21.14 -8.52 2.85
CA PHE A 150 20.19 -8.60 3.96
C PHE A 150 20.01 -10.05 4.42
N LEU A 151 19.39 -10.23 5.59
CA LEU A 151 19.01 -11.51 6.16
C LEU A 151 17.49 -11.60 6.27
N GLU A 152 16.90 -12.70 5.80
CA GLU A 152 15.48 -13.00 5.94
C GLU A 152 15.35 -14.37 6.59
N ALA A 153 14.68 -14.46 7.76
CA ALA A 153 14.48 -15.71 8.50
C ALA A 153 15.76 -16.57 8.69
N GLY A 154 16.94 -15.95 8.76
CA GLY A 154 18.24 -16.63 8.86
C GLY A 154 18.91 -16.98 7.53
N ARG A 155 18.22 -16.83 6.39
CA ARG A 155 18.80 -16.95 5.05
C ARG A 155 19.47 -15.64 4.66
N LYS A 156 20.75 -15.71 4.27
CA LYS A 156 21.53 -14.56 3.80
C LYS A 156 21.32 -14.35 2.31
N PHE A 157 20.91 -13.14 1.94
CA PHE A 157 20.84 -12.66 0.56
C PHE A 157 22.00 -11.71 0.34
N ASP A 158 22.96 -12.12 -0.50
CA ASP A 158 24.21 -11.39 -0.73
C ASP A 158 24.32 -10.98 -2.20
N CYS A 159 23.69 -9.86 -2.56
CA CYS A 159 23.73 -9.31 -3.92
C CYS A 159 25.04 -8.56 -4.18
N MET A 160 25.89 -8.34 -3.17
CA MET A 160 27.13 -7.57 -3.29
C MET A 160 28.18 -8.25 -4.19
N ASN A 161 28.25 -9.58 -4.17
CA ASN A 161 29.21 -10.34 -4.98
C ASN A 161 28.75 -10.49 -6.43
N CYS A 162 27.45 -10.36 -6.68
CA CYS A 162 26.86 -10.38 -8.02
C CYS A 162 25.70 -9.37 -8.08
N PRO A 163 25.97 -8.07 -8.29
CA PRO A 163 24.94 -7.03 -8.25
C PRO A 163 23.89 -7.13 -9.37
N SER A 164 24.16 -7.95 -10.38
CA SER A 164 23.19 -8.30 -11.43
C SER A 164 22.23 -9.43 -11.04
N ASN A 165 22.48 -10.13 -9.93
CA ASN A 165 21.60 -11.21 -9.50
C ASN A 165 20.29 -10.64 -8.98
N VAL A 166 19.19 -11.19 -9.50
CA VAL A 166 17.84 -10.74 -9.21
C VAL A 166 17.26 -11.60 -8.10
N HIS A 167 16.75 -10.93 -7.06
CA HIS A 167 16.09 -11.58 -5.94
C HIS A 167 14.66 -11.06 -5.80
N LEU A 168 13.77 -11.92 -5.33
CA LEU A 168 12.42 -11.50 -4.95
C LEU A 168 12.51 -10.66 -3.68
N ILE A 169 11.72 -9.58 -3.63
CA ILE A 169 11.55 -8.80 -2.41
C ILE A 169 10.78 -9.67 -1.41
N PRO A 170 11.32 -9.89 -0.20
CA PRO A 170 10.62 -10.57 0.88
C PRO A 170 9.20 -10.05 1.08
N VAL A 171 8.22 -10.94 1.12
CA VAL A 171 6.83 -10.58 1.43
C VAL A 171 6.73 -10.08 2.88
N HIS A 172 7.57 -10.64 3.76
CA HIS A 172 7.61 -10.37 5.19
C HIS A 172 8.73 -9.38 5.51
N VAL A 173 8.54 -8.13 5.12
CA VAL A 173 9.55 -7.06 5.28
C VAL A 173 10.01 -6.92 6.75
N ASP A 174 9.14 -7.18 7.72
CA ASP A 174 9.46 -7.14 9.16
C ASP A 174 10.47 -8.22 9.61
N GLU A 175 10.62 -9.30 8.84
CA GLU A 175 11.59 -10.36 9.11
C GLU A 175 12.97 -10.06 8.51
N VAL A 176 13.07 -9.03 7.67
CA VAL A 176 14.31 -8.59 7.03
C VAL A 176 15.18 -7.85 8.05
N LYS A 177 16.43 -8.29 8.18
CA LYS A 177 17.41 -7.75 9.13
C LYS A 177 18.76 -7.54 8.45
N ASP A 178 19.63 -6.80 9.15
CA ASP A 178 21.02 -6.58 8.77
C ASP A 178 21.17 -6.11 7.31
N ILE A 179 20.36 -5.10 6.97
CA ILE A 179 20.43 -4.45 5.65
C ILE A 179 21.74 -3.68 5.56
N VAL A 180 22.63 -4.11 4.68
CA VAL A 180 23.93 -3.50 4.41
C VAL A 180 24.02 -3.16 2.93
N SER A 181 24.42 -1.92 2.62
CA SER A 181 24.56 -1.45 1.24
C SER A 181 25.73 -0.48 1.10
N VAL A 182 26.34 -0.48 -0.09
CA VAL A 182 27.33 0.51 -0.55
C VAL A 182 26.85 1.26 -1.79
N ALA A 183 25.55 1.16 -2.09
CA ALA A 183 24.94 1.81 -3.24
C ALA A 183 24.92 3.32 -3.07
N LYS A 184 25.12 4.05 -4.17
CA LYS A 184 25.04 5.51 -4.19
C LYS A 184 23.59 6.01 -4.23
N TYR A 185 22.70 5.24 -4.83
CA TYR A 185 21.28 5.56 -4.98
C TYR A 185 20.45 4.29 -5.22
N ILE A 186 19.13 4.44 -5.07
CA ILE A 186 18.12 3.43 -5.38
C ILE A 186 17.35 3.88 -6.62
N LEU A 187 17.27 3.02 -7.63
CA LEU A 187 16.49 3.23 -8.84
C LEU A 187 15.21 2.39 -8.77
N VAL A 188 14.06 3.05 -8.78
CA VAL A 188 12.75 2.40 -8.80
C VAL A 188 12.26 2.31 -10.24
N VAL A 189 12.00 1.10 -10.71
CA VAL A 189 11.54 0.81 -12.07
C VAL A 189 10.14 0.26 -12.00
N GLU A 190 9.19 0.85 -12.74
CA GLU A 190 7.79 0.40 -12.71
C GLU A 190 7.62 -0.94 -13.44
N LYS A 191 8.17 -1.03 -14.66
CA LYS A 191 7.95 -2.18 -15.54
C LYS A 191 9.02 -3.25 -15.37
N GLU A 192 8.60 -4.46 -15.05
CA GLU A 192 9.51 -5.61 -14.87
C GLU A 192 10.38 -5.90 -16.10
N SER A 193 9.85 -5.74 -17.32
CA SER A 193 10.63 -5.96 -18.54
C SER A 193 11.84 -5.00 -18.65
N VAL A 194 11.71 -3.77 -18.14
CA VAL A 194 12.80 -2.79 -18.10
C VAL A 194 13.81 -3.18 -17.02
N PHE A 195 13.32 -3.64 -15.86
CA PHE A 195 14.17 -4.16 -14.80
C PHE A 195 15.06 -5.32 -15.28
N GLN A 196 14.47 -6.30 -15.96
CA GLN A 196 15.19 -7.46 -16.51
C GLN A 196 16.23 -7.01 -17.56
N ARG A 197 15.91 -6.01 -18.37
CA ARG A 197 16.87 -5.44 -19.34
C ARG A 197 18.08 -4.81 -18.62
N LEU A 198 17.85 -4.02 -17.57
CA LEU A 198 18.92 -3.42 -16.78
C LEU A 198 19.79 -4.48 -16.08
N ALA A 199 19.20 -5.60 -15.68
CA ALA A 199 19.92 -6.72 -15.07
C ALA A 199 20.88 -7.36 -16.08
N ASN A 200 20.39 -7.64 -17.30
CA ASN A 200 21.17 -8.19 -18.40
C ASN A 200 22.32 -7.28 -18.82
N ASP A 201 22.07 -5.96 -18.86
CA ASP A 201 23.07 -4.94 -19.21
C ASP A 201 24.04 -4.64 -18.03
N ARG A 202 23.91 -5.36 -16.91
CA ARG A 202 24.75 -5.23 -15.69
C ARG A 202 24.82 -3.80 -15.17
N PHE A 203 23.71 -3.06 -15.25
CA PHE A 203 23.63 -1.64 -14.92
C PHE A 203 24.14 -1.31 -13.50
N CYS A 204 23.82 -2.16 -12.52
CA CYS A 204 24.26 -2.00 -11.12
C CYS A 204 25.78 -2.03 -10.96
N ASN A 205 26.51 -2.75 -11.82
CA ASN A 205 27.97 -2.85 -11.73
C ASN A 205 28.62 -1.54 -12.15
N ALA A 206 28.13 -0.92 -13.22
CA ALA A 206 28.65 0.35 -13.73
C ALA A 206 28.30 1.53 -12.81
N ASN A 207 27.08 1.54 -12.25
CA ASN A 207 26.56 2.72 -11.56
C ASN A 207 26.56 2.62 -10.02
N ARG A 208 26.93 1.46 -9.46
CA ARG A 208 26.91 1.20 -8.01
C ARG A 208 25.59 1.58 -7.35
N CYS A 209 24.49 1.01 -7.84
CA CYS A 209 23.14 1.31 -7.36
C CYS A 209 22.40 0.04 -6.92
N ILE A 210 21.25 0.25 -6.28
CA ILE A 210 20.21 -0.76 -6.11
C ILE A 210 19.12 -0.46 -7.12
N VAL A 211 18.57 -1.48 -7.75
CA VAL A 211 17.40 -1.35 -8.61
C VAL A 211 16.29 -2.21 -8.00
N ILE A 212 15.09 -1.64 -7.89
CA ILE A 212 13.89 -2.33 -7.42
C ILE A 212 12.75 -2.19 -8.42
N THR A 213 11.91 -3.21 -8.54
CA THR A 213 10.65 -3.18 -9.30
C THR A 213 9.47 -3.55 -8.43
N GLN A 214 8.31 -2.98 -8.77
CA GLN A 214 7.05 -3.05 -8.03
C GLN A 214 7.18 -2.58 -6.57
N MET A 215 6.50 -1.49 -6.26
CA MET A 215 6.25 -1.13 -4.87
C MET A 215 5.07 -1.98 -4.39
N ALA A 216 5.25 -2.74 -3.31
CA ALA A 216 4.12 -3.24 -2.55
C ALA A 216 3.34 -2.00 -2.07
N TYR A 217 2.22 -1.72 -2.72
CA TYR A 217 1.30 -0.67 -2.32
C TYR A 217 0.91 -0.93 -0.86
N ASP A 218 0.91 0.12 -0.06
CA ASP A 218 0.44 0.28 1.31
C ASP A 218 1.23 -0.37 2.44
N ALA A 219 2.26 0.34 2.90
CA ALA A 219 2.57 0.46 4.32
C ALA A 219 2.37 1.93 4.76
N LYS A 220 1.72 2.15 5.90
CA LYS A 220 1.39 3.46 6.48
C LYS A 220 2.61 4.38 6.73
N PHE A 221 3.83 3.83 6.69
CA PHE A 221 5.06 4.54 7.03
C PHE A 221 6.09 4.61 5.89
N LEU A 222 5.75 4.17 4.67
CA LEU A 222 6.68 4.13 3.53
C LEU A 222 6.40 5.26 2.51
N ARG A 223 6.28 6.51 2.97
CA ARG A 223 6.44 7.66 2.06
C ARG A 223 7.92 7.98 1.97
N VAL A 224 8.42 8.17 0.76
CA VAL A 224 9.77 8.69 0.51
C VAL A 224 9.60 10.06 -0.16
N PRO A 225 9.41 11.16 0.60
CA PRO A 225 9.17 12.49 0.02
C PRO A 225 10.31 12.96 -0.90
N GLU A 226 11.52 12.48 -0.64
CA GLU A 226 12.72 12.81 -1.41
C GLU A 226 12.84 12.02 -2.72
N ILE A 227 11.89 11.13 -3.03
CA ILE A 227 11.89 10.38 -4.29
C ILE A 227 11.82 11.35 -5.46
N ARG A 228 12.70 11.15 -6.45
CA ARG A 228 12.76 11.99 -7.65
C ARG A 228 12.27 11.18 -8.84
N TRP A 229 11.33 11.74 -9.57
CA TRP A 229 10.95 11.18 -10.86
C TRP A 229 12.03 11.53 -11.88
N LEU A 230 12.62 10.51 -12.50
CA LEU A 230 13.76 10.67 -13.41
C LEU A 230 13.36 10.82 -14.88
N GLY A 231 12.19 10.33 -15.28
CA GLY A 231 11.78 10.42 -16.68
C GLY A 231 10.67 9.46 -17.12
N ALA A 232 10.54 9.42 -18.45
CA ALA A 232 9.29 9.33 -19.20
C ALA A 232 8.44 10.60 -19.06
N PHE A 233 9.09 11.77 -19.14
CA PHE A 233 8.40 13.06 -19.23
C PHE A 233 7.79 13.25 -20.61
N PRO A 234 6.71 14.05 -20.73
CA PRO A 234 6.19 14.45 -22.04
C PRO A 234 7.27 15.09 -22.95
N SER A 235 8.19 15.86 -22.36
CA SER A 235 9.32 16.49 -23.06
C SER A 235 10.41 15.51 -23.52
N ASP A 236 10.46 14.29 -22.96
CA ASP A 236 11.47 13.29 -23.32
C ASP A 236 11.28 12.80 -24.77
N PHE A 237 10.06 12.88 -25.30
CA PHE A 237 9.75 12.55 -26.69
C PHE A 237 10.62 13.36 -27.66
N GLU A 238 10.65 14.69 -27.49
CA GLU A 238 11.42 15.59 -28.35
C GLU A 238 12.91 15.46 -28.06
N LYS A 239 13.28 15.42 -26.76
CA LYS A 239 14.67 15.39 -26.30
C LYS A 239 15.44 14.17 -26.82
N TYR A 240 14.81 13.00 -26.83
CA TYR A 240 15.44 11.74 -27.26
C TYR A 240 15.06 11.33 -28.70
N GLY A 241 14.31 12.18 -29.42
CA GLY A 241 13.93 11.92 -30.81
C GLY A 241 13.19 10.60 -30.99
N LEU A 242 12.22 10.32 -30.12
CA LEU A 242 11.51 9.04 -30.16
C LEU A 242 10.72 8.89 -31.48
N PRO A 243 10.63 7.68 -32.06
CA PRO A 243 9.93 7.50 -33.32
C PRO A 243 8.42 7.74 -33.22
N GLN A 244 7.84 8.37 -34.23
CA GLN A 244 6.41 8.75 -34.23
C GLN A 244 5.47 7.54 -34.13
N GLN A 245 5.88 6.39 -34.69
CA GLN A 245 5.12 5.14 -34.60
C GLN A 245 4.98 4.58 -33.17
N CYS A 246 5.81 5.05 -32.23
CA CYS A 246 5.72 4.67 -30.82
C CYS A 246 4.73 5.55 -30.05
N LEU A 247 4.21 6.61 -30.66
CA LEU A 247 3.26 7.51 -30.02
C LEU A 247 1.83 7.00 -30.13
N LEU A 248 1.15 7.00 -28.98
CA LEU A 248 -0.28 6.75 -28.89
C LEU A 248 -0.99 8.06 -28.55
N PRO A 249 -2.08 8.41 -29.26
CA PRO A 249 -2.84 9.61 -28.92
C PRO A 249 -3.52 9.43 -27.56
N LEU A 250 -3.55 10.51 -26.76
CA LEU A 250 -4.26 10.52 -25.49
C LEU A 250 -5.76 10.30 -25.70
N THR A 251 -6.33 9.36 -24.95
CA THR A 251 -7.79 9.13 -24.95
C THR A 251 -8.52 10.24 -24.19
N PRO A 252 -9.85 10.40 -24.39
CA PRO A 252 -10.64 11.35 -23.59
C PRO A 252 -10.55 11.08 -22.07
N GLU A 253 -10.42 9.82 -21.67
CA GLU A 253 -10.24 9.42 -20.27
C GLU A 253 -8.89 9.89 -19.72
N ASP A 254 -7.81 9.78 -20.50
CA ASP A 254 -6.49 10.24 -20.11
C ASP A 254 -6.46 11.77 -19.89
N LYS A 255 -7.15 12.50 -20.77
CA LYS A 255 -7.30 13.96 -20.65
C LYS A 255 -8.04 14.33 -19.37
N ARG A 256 -9.19 13.70 -19.11
CA ARG A 256 -9.98 13.92 -17.89
C ARG A 256 -9.19 13.60 -16.62
N ARG A 257 -8.41 12.51 -16.62
CA ARG A 257 -7.53 12.16 -15.49
C ARG A 257 -6.45 13.20 -15.27
N THR A 258 -5.82 13.68 -16.33
CA THR A 258 -4.79 14.73 -16.27
C THR A 258 -5.37 16.02 -15.70
N GLU A 259 -6.51 16.47 -16.20
CA GLU A 259 -7.23 17.64 -15.68
C GLU A 259 -7.57 17.49 -14.19
N THR A 260 -8.06 16.30 -13.79
CA THR A 260 -8.35 16.01 -12.37
C THR A 260 -7.09 16.01 -11.51
N MET A 261 -5.95 15.56 -12.05
CA MET A 261 -4.67 15.58 -11.34
C MET A 261 -4.17 17.01 -11.14
N LEU A 262 -4.32 17.91 -12.12
CA LEU A 262 -3.91 19.32 -12.03
C LEU A 262 -4.65 20.10 -10.92
N LEU A 263 -5.83 19.64 -10.51
CA LEU A 263 -6.61 20.23 -9.42
C LEU A 263 -6.12 19.83 -8.02
N ARG A 264 -5.16 18.91 -7.91
CA ARG A 264 -4.69 18.42 -6.61
C ARG A 264 -3.86 19.50 -5.89
N CYS A 265 -4.22 19.78 -4.64
CA CYS A 265 -3.61 20.84 -3.84
C CYS A 265 -2.08 20.76 -3.69
N TYR A 266 -1.48 19.56 -3.66
CA TYR A 266 -0.02 19.41 -3.52
C TYR A 266 0.74 19.83 -4.79
N LEU A 267 0.13 19.72 -5.98
CA LEU A 267 0.74 20.23 -7.22
C LEU A 267 0.78 21.76 -7.23
N GLN A 268 -0.15 22.43 -6.55
CA GLN A 268 -0.15 23.90 -6.48
C GLN A 268 0.83 24.45 -5.44
N ARG A 269 1.00 23.72 -4.32
CA ARG A 269 1.69 24.24 -3.13
C ARG A 269 3.08 23.61 -2.90
N GLU A 270 3.19 22.29 -3.03
CA GLU A 270 4.43 21.57 -2.70
C GLU A 270 5.36 21.48 -3.91
N VAL A 271 4.80 21.21 -5.08
CA VAL A 271 5.61 20.92 -6.27
C VAL A 271 5.05 21.60 -7.56
N PRO A 272 4.95 22.94 -7.59
CA PRO A 272 4.37 23.72 -8.68
C PRO A 272 5.01 23.48 -10.06
N GLN A 273 6.26 23.04 -10.10
CA GLN A 273 6.99 22.71 -11.32
C GLN A 273 6.43 21.52 -12.11
N TRP A 274 5.52 20.72 -11.53
CA TRP A 274 4.88 19.58 -12.22
C TRP A 274 3.56 19.93 -12.90
N ARG A 275 3.14 21.20 -12.85
CA ARG A 275 1.94 21.69 -13.53
C ARG A 275 2.27 22.08 -14.97
#